data_AF-A0A542UL88-F1
#
_entry.id   AF-A0A542UL88-F1
#
_cell.length_a   1.000
_cell.length_b   1.000
_cell.length_c   1.000
_cell.angle_alpha   90.00
_cell.angle_beta   90.00
_cell.angle_gamma   90.00
#
_symmetry.space_group_name_H-M   'P 1'
#
loop_
_entity.id
_entity.type
_entity.pdbx_description
1 polymer ?
#
loop_
_entity_poly.entity_id
_entity_poly.type
_entity_poly.pdbx_seq_one_letter_code
_entity_poly.pdbx_strand_id
1 'polypeptide(L)'
;MTSRHGSGGRNPTGHGSDGYDSGAYGTSRCDFGDDGTGRGDFRAHDSGGYGHEPQRSSFPPGAAGAVGRGPEGALGLDTLVRLQRRRSVPDAPRRLAVPDGMTAPLGCDAVAVPDRLGPLVVPRLPRLGCVYTDGARWWWIVPSDSDYALPWPSPAHYAPGALVTGTARLIHRPEGTVPYTPPIPLYLALCRVTGTTPDWL
;
A
#
# COMPACT_ATOMS: atom_id res chain seq x y z
N MET A 1 -72.76 -8.75 28.36
CA MET A 1 -73.75 -9.31 27.43
C MET A 1 -73.90 -8.26 26.33
N THR A 2 -73.47 -8.39 25.07
CA THR A 2 -73.42 -9.53 24.12
C THR A 2 -72.37 -9.28 23.02
N SER A 3 -71.76 -10.37 22.55
CA SER A 3 -70.81 -10.49 21.42
C SER A 3 -71.40 -10.19 20.03
N ARG A 4 -70.52 -9.91 19.04
CA ARG A 4 -70.26 -10.68 17.79
C ARG A 4 -69.37 -9.82 16.85
N HIS A 5 -68.13 -10.22 16.53
CA HIS A 5 -67.68 -11.10 15.44
C HIS A 5 -67.93 -10.61 13.99
N GLY A 6 -66.84 -10.28 13.30
CA GLY A 6 -66.47 -10.93 12.02
C GLY A 6 -66.65 -10.14 10.72
N SER A 7 -65.54 -9.78 10.08
CA SER A 7 -65.28 -9.74 8.61
C SER A 7 -63.84 -9.24 8.44
N GLY A 8 -62.88 -9.90 7.78
CA GLY A 8 -62.98 -10.65 6.53
C GLY A 8 -62.34 -9.81 5.43
N GLY A 9 -61.02 -9.91 5.25
CA GLY A 9 -60.29 -9.16 4.23
C GLY A 9 -58.95 -9.82 3.88
N ARG A 10 -58.97 -10.62 2.81
CA ARG A 10 -57.80 -11.26 2.19
C ARG A 10 -56.94 -10.19 1.53
N ASN A 11 -55.61 -10.31 1.57
CA ASN A 11 -54.72 -9.56 0.69
C ASN A 11 -53.88 -10.56 -0.14
N PRO A 12 -53.87 -10.45 -1.48
CA PRO A 12 -53.22 -11.43 -2.34
C PRO A 12 -51.70 -11.24 -2.45
N THR A 13 -51.05 -12.37 -2.69
CA THR A 13 -49.70 -12.55 -3.22
C THR A 13 -49.43 -11.70 -4.46
N GLY A 14 -48.33 -10.94 -4.44
CA GLY A 14 -47.74 -10.32 -5.61
C GLY A 14 -46.26 -10.71 -5.71
N HIS A 15 -45.98 -11.70 -6.56
CA HIS A 15 -44.67 -11.94 -7.16
C HIS A 15 -44.35 -10.79 -8.12
N GLY A 16 -43.13 -10.28 -8.04
CA GLY A 16 -42.59 -9.28 -8.96
C GLY A 16 -41.07 -9.43 -9.02
N SER A 17 -40.63 -10.51 -9.66
CA SER A 17 -39.26 -10.76 -10.05
C SER A 17 -38.99 -9.99 -11.35
N ASP A 18 -38.41 -8.80 -11.24
CA ASP A 18 -37.89 -8.07 -12.39
C ASP A 18 -36.40 -8.39 -12.56
N GLY A 19 -36.14 -9.10 -13.65
CA GLY A 19 -34.83 -9.53 -14.09
C GLY A 19 -33.93 -8.36 -14.47
N TYR A 20 -32.72 -8.40 -13.93
CA TYR A 20 -31.61 -7.60 -14.41
C TYR A 20 -31.01 -8.32 -15.62
N ASP A 21 -31.24 -7.72 -16.78
CA ASP A 21 -30.67 -8.07 -18.07
C ASP A 21 -29.14 -8.06 -18.00
N SER A 22 -28.54 -9.23 -18.24
CA SER A 22 -27.09 -9.42 -18.29
C SER A 22 -26.59 -9.05 -19.68
N GLY A 23 -26.38 -7.75 -19.89
CA GLY A 23 -25.71 -7.21 -21.07
C GLY A 23 -24.21 -7.52 -21.04
N ALA A 24 -23.78 -8.31 -22.02
CA ALA A 24 -22.43 -8.81 -22.23
C ALA A 24 -21.35 -7.72 -22.34
N TYR A 25 -20.32 -7.80 -21.51
CA TYR A 25 -19.04 -7.14 -21.72
C TYR A 25 -18.08 -8.15 -22.34
N GLY A 26 -17.60 -7.84 -23.54
CA GLY A 26 -16.69 -8.69 -24.30
C GLY A 26 -15.43 -9.02 -23.52
N THR A 27 -15.14 -10.32 -23.44
CA THR A 27 -13.86 -10.85 -22.97
C THR A 27 -12.78 -10.49 -23.99
N SER A 28 -12.02 -9.42 -23.72
CA SER A 28 -10.78 -9.14 -24.43
C SER A 28 -9.69 -10.04 -23.84
N ARG A 29 -9.30 -11.04 -24.64
CA ARG A 29 -8.32 -12.07 -24.34
C ARG A 29 -6.93 -11.47 -24.55
N CYS A 30 -6.22 -11.15 -23.47
CA CYS A 30 -4.79 -10.89 -23.50
C CYS A 30 -4.04 -12.18 -23.16
N ASP A 31 -3.63 -12.90 -24.21
CA ASP A 31 -2.63 -13.97 -24.14
C ASP A 31 -1.30 -13.36 -23.66
N PHE A 32 -0.84 -13.74 -22.47
CA PHE A 32 0.54 -13.51 -22.02
C PHE A 32 1.31 -14.82 -22.16
N GLY A 33 2.39 -14.76 -22.94
CA GLY A 33 3.25 -15.88 -23.30
C GLY A 33 4.04 -16.45 -22.13
N ASP A 34 4.25 -17.75 -22.24
CA ASP A 34 5.08 -18.66 -21.46
C ASP A 34 6.54 -18.19 -21.37
N ASP A 35 7.07 -17.99 -20.15
CA ASP A 35 8.49 -17.70 -19.91
C ASP A 35 9.25 -19.01 -19.68
N GLY A 36 10.14 -19.29 -20.64
CA GLY A 36 10.92 -20.51 -20.74
C GLY A 36 11.90 -20.68 -19.58
N THR A 37 11.86 -21.87 -19.01
CA THR A 37 12.79 -22.40 -18.01
C THR A 37 14.23 -22.44 -18.55
N GLY A 38 15.16 -21.80 -17.84
CA GLY A 38 16.60 -21.86 -18.12
C GLY A 38 17.42 -22.05 -16.86
N ARG A 39 17.62 -23.31 -16.45
CA ARG A 39 18.59 -23.75 -15.45
C ARG A 39 20.01 -23.45 -15.94
N GLY A 40 20.85 -22.87 -15.08
CA GLY A 40 22.28 -22.65 -15.31
C GLY A 40 23.06 -22.92 -14.04
N ASP A 41 23.95 -23.91 -14.11
CA ASP A 41 24.61 -24.59 -13.02
C ASP A 41 25.62 -23.77 -12.20
N PHE A 42 25.68 -24.15 -10.91
CA PHE A 42 26.79 -23.92 -10.01
C PHE A 42 28.09 -24.51 -10.57
N ARG A 43 29.17 -23.73 -10.55
CA ARG A 43 30.52 -24.30 -10.42
C ARG A 43 31.42 -23.40 -9.58
N ALA A 44 31.86 -23.96 -8.45
CA ALA A 44 32.90 -23.44 -7.60
C ALA A 44 34.26 -23.54 -8.29
N HIS A 45 35.13 -22.56 -8.06
CA HIS A 45 36.57 -22.75 -8.15
C HIS A 45 37.27 -22.16 -6.92
N ASP A 46 38.19 -22.99 -6.46
CA ASP A 46 38.96 -23.03 -5.22
C ASP A 46 40.22 -22.16 -5.31
N SER A 47 40.88 -22.03 -4.15
CA SER A 47 42.30 -21.70 -3.91
C SER A 47 42.61 -20.20 -3.82
N GLY A 48 43.20 -19.65 -2.76
CA GLY A 48 44.10 -20.20 -1.74
C GLY A 48 45.40 -19.36 -1.78
N GLY A 49 45.89 -18.89 -0.62
CA GLY A 49 47.22 -18.28 -0.55
C GLY A 49 47.42 -17.22 0.55
N TYR A 50 47.68 -17.69 1.77
CA TYR A 50 48.27 -16.87 2.84
C TYR A 50 49.78 -16.79 2.64
N GLY A 51 50.34 -15.58 2.72
CA GLY A 51 51.78 -15.33 2.72
C GLY A 51 52.12 -14.16 3.65
N HIS A 52 52.90 -14.46 4.68
CA HIS A 52 53.46 -13.56 5.70
C HIS A 52 54.74 -12.88 5.17
N GLU A 53 54.98 -11.60 5.50
CA GLU A 53 56.33 -11.11 5.86
C GLU A 53 56.27 -9.78 6.69
N PRO A 54 57.18 -9.54 7.67
CA PRO A 54 57.12 -8.40 8.58
C PRO A 54 58.26 -7.35 8.44
N GLN A 55 57.94 -6.12 8.87
CA GLN A 55 58.78 -5.04 9.46
C GLN A 55 59.97 -4.43 8.69
N ARG A 56 59.96 -3.08 8.56
CA ARG A 56 60.80 -2.14 9.36
C ARG A 56 60.64 -0.66 8.97
N SER A 57 60.34 0.14 10.00
CA SER A 57 60.96 1.42 10.40
C SER A 57 61.39 2.47 9.36
N SER A 58 60.87 3.70 9.48
CA SER A 58 61.68 4.92 9.73
C SER A 58 60.80 6.17 9.91
N PHE A 59 60.94 6.83 11.07
CA PHE A 59 60.61 8.25 11.30
C PHE A 59 61.87 9.09 11.02
N PRO A 60 61.75 10.37 10.62
CA PRO A 60 62.00 11.46 11.58
C PRO A 60 61.09 12.72 11.38
N PRO A 61 61.20 13.76 12.26
CA PRO A 61 60.13 14.70 12.58
C PRO A 61 60.27 16.10 11.95
N GLY A 62 59.20 16.90 11.99
CA GLY A 62 59.23 18.33 11.69
C GLY A 62 57.93 19.03 12.13
N ALA A 63 58.07 20.07 12.95
CA ALA A 63 57.01 20.71 13.73
C ALA A 63 56.29 21.86 13.02
N ALA A 64 55.22 22.32 13.70
CA ALA A 64 54.67 23.68 13.72
C ALA A 64 53.49 24.03 12.79
N GLY A 65 52.34 24.24 13.45
CA GLY A 65 51.59 25.49 13.31
C GLY A 65 50.53 25.57 12.21
N ALA A 66 49.26 25.38 12.56
CA ALA A 66 48.18 26.25 12.10
C ALA A 66 46.95 26.05 12.97
N VAL A 67 46.63 27.08 13.77
CA VAL A 67 45.30 27.31 14.31
C VAL A 67 44.38 27.56 13.11
N GLY A 68 43.69 26.51 12.67
CA GLY A 68 42.66 26.55 11.65
C GLY A 68 41.30 26.49 12.31
N ARG A 69 40.66 27.66 12.42
CA ARG A 69 39.24 27.84 12.73
C ARG A 69 38.39 26.80 11.99
N GLY A 70 37.85 25.83 12.72
CA GLY A 70 37.00 24.78 12.16
C GLY A 70 35.75 25.40 11.54
N PRO A 71 35.38 25.05 10.29
CA PRO A 71 34.12 25.48 9.72
C PRO A 71 32.99 24.75 10.45
N GLU A 72 32.05 25.54 10.94
CA GLU A 72 30.76 25.07 11.41
C GLU A 72 30.13 24.19 10.32
N GLY A 73 29.65 23.01 10.74
CA GLY A 73 29.41 21.85 9.90
C GLY A 73 28.42 22.09 8.76
N ALA A 74 28.93 22.52 7.61
CA ALA A 74 28.33 22.20 6.34
C ALA A 74 28.46 20.68 6.18
N LEU A 75 27.35 19.96 6.35
CA LEU A 75 27.25 18.55 6.00
C LEU A 75 27.77 18.39 4.57
N GLY A 76 28.97 17.83 4.45
CA GLY A 76 29.63 17.65 3.16
C GLY A 76 28.70 16.91 2.21
N LEU A 77 28.71 17.30 0.94
CA LEU A 77 27.89 16.67 -0.10
C LEU A 77 28.11 15.16 -0.14
N ASP A 78 29.34 14.73 0.10
CA ASP A 78 29.79 13.35 0.32
C ASP A 78 29.14 12.66 1.53
N THR A 79 28.91 13.39 2.63
CA THR A 79 28.16 12.90 3.80
C THR A 79 26.67 12.78 3.48
N LEU A 80 26.09 13.74 2.77
CA LEU A 80 24.71 13.66 2.28
C LEU A 80 24.55 12.50 1.28
N VAL A 81 25.48 12.33 0.36
CA VAL A 81 25.51 11.22 -0.62
C VAL A 81 25.69 9.88 0.09
N ARG A 82 26.52 9.79 1.12
CA ARG A 82 26.65 8.58 1.94
C ARG A 82 25.39 8.31 2.76
N LEU A 83 24.74 9.34 3.30
CA LEU A 83 23.46 9.21 3.99
C LEU A 83 22.35 8.79 3.03
N GLN A 84 22.36 9.30 1.79
CA GLN A 84 21.41 9.00 0.73
C GLN A 84 21.62 7.60 0.14
N ARG A 85 22.87 7.12 0.02
CA ARG A 85 23.18 5.73 -0.34
C ARG A 85 22.88 4.74 0.81
N ARG A 86 23.03 5.17 2.07
CA ARG A 86 22.58 4.39 3.25
C ARG A 86 21.06 4.43 3.40
N ARG A 87 20.40 5.48 2.91
CA ARG A 87 18.95 5.63 2.80
C ARG A 87 18.47 4.84 1.60
N SER A 88 18.62 3.52 1.70
CA SER A 88 17.99 2.47 0.88
C SER A 88 17.99 2.68 -0.63
N VAL A 89 18.50 1.70 -1.37
CA VAL A 89 18.00 1.49 -2.74
C VAL A 89 16.47 1.48 -2.63
N PRO A 90 15.74 2.40 -3.30
CA PRO A 90 14.29 2.36 -3.27
C PRO A 90 13.89 0.96 -3.72
N ASP A 91 13.25 0.19 -2.84
CA ASP A 91 12.74 -1.12 -3.23
C ASP A 91 11.84 -0.89 -4.43
N ALA A 92 12.02 -1.71 -5.47
CA ALA A 92 11.25 -1.58 -6.69
C ALA A 92 9.76 -1.56 -6.31
N PRO A 93 8.93 -0.68 -6.92
CA PRO A 93 7.51 -0.62 -6.58
C PRO A 93 6.88 -2.01 -6.71
N ARG A 94 6.23 -2.47 -5.64
CA ARG A 94 5.52 -3.75 -5.61
C ARG A 94 4.03 -3.49 -5.54
N ARG A 95 3.24 -4.30 -6.23
CA ARG A 95 1.79 -4.25 -6.14
C ARG A 95 1.31 -4.96 -4.88
N LEU A 96 0.37 -4.36 -4.14
CA LEU A 96 -0.33 -5.07 -3.07
C LEU A 96 -1.15 -6.23 -3.68
N ALA A 97 -0.83 -7.45 -3.26
CA ALA A 97 -1.50 -8.64 -3.76
C ALA A 97 -2.89 -8.77 -3.14
N VAL A 98 -3.93 -8.88 -3.98
CA VAL A 98 -5.28 -9.26 -3.53
C VAL A 98 -5.20 -10.70 -3.02
N PRO A 99 -5.65 -11.00 -1.79
CA PRO A 99 -5.43 -12.32 -1.23
C PRO A 99 -6.37 -13.36 -1.87
N ASP A 100 -5.93 -14.63 -1.86
CA ASP A 100 -6.59 -15.71 -2.60
C ASP A 100 -8.10 -15.84 -2.30
N GLY A 101 -8.84 -16.32 -3.29
CA GLY A 101 -10.30 -16.47 -3.22
C GLY A 101 -11.08 -15.16 -3.25
N MET A 102 -10.42 -14.02 -3.48
CA MET A 102 -11.06 -12.73 -3.73
C MET A 102 -10.96 -12.33 -5.18
N THR A 103 -11.90 -11.51 -5.63
CA THR A 103 -11.92 -10.93 -6.97
C THR A 103 -11.93 -9.40 -6.88
N ALA A 104 -11.21 -8.77 -7.80
CA ALA A 104 -11.13 -7.32 -7.92
C ALA A 104 -11.77 -6.84 -9.24
N PRO A 105 -13.11 -6.92 -9.36
CA PRO A 105 -13.81 -6.65 -10.62
C PRO A 105 -13.70 -5.19 -11.10
N LEU A 106 -13.36 -4.25 -10.21
CA LEU A 106 -13.26 -2.81 -10.49
C LEU A 106 -11.80 -2.33 -10.52
N GLY A 107 -10.85 -3.21 -10.81
CA GLY A 107 -9.41 -2.89 -10.71
C GLY A 107 -8.92 -2.82 -9.26
N CYS A 108 -7.69 -2.39 -9.04
CA CYS A 108 -7.10 -2.33 -7.70
C CYS A 108 -6.11 -1.18 -7.61
N ASP A 109 -6.53 -0.15 -6.87
CA ASP A 109 -5.70 0.96 -6.42
C ASP A 109 -5.65 0.96 -4.88
N ALA A 110 -4.82 1.82 -4.29
CA ALA A 110 -4.72 1.91 -2.84
C ALA A 110 -4.72 3.36 -2.34
N VAL A 111 -5.22 3.56 -1.13
CA VAL A 111 -5.05 4.81 -0.38
C VAL A 111 -4.16 4.55 0.81
N ALA A 112 -3.10 5.32 0.95
CA ALA A 112 -2.13 5.21 2.02
C ALA A 112 -2.33 6.33 3.05
N VAL A 113 -2.13 6.03 4.34
CA VAL A 113 -1.92 7.06 5.37
C VAL A 113 -0.77 6.70 6.28
N PRO A 114 -0.14 7.66 6.98
CA PRO A 114 0.82 7.36 8.02
C PRO A 114 0.24 6.48 9.13
N ASP A 115 1.06 5.57 9.67
CA ASP A 115 0.66 4.55 10.64
C ASP A 115 -0.19 5.08 11.82
N ARG A 116 0.16 6.25 12.36
CA ARG A 116 -0.59 6.93 13.43
C ARG A 116 -2.06 7.24 13.12
N LEU A 117 -2.44 7.35 11.84
CA LEU A 117 -3.81 7.66 11.43
C LEU A 117 -4.65 6.40 11.18
N GLY A 118 -4.04 5.28 10.82
CA GLY A 118 -4.74 4.03 10.50
C GLY A 118 -5.73 3.58 11.58
N PRO A 119 -5.27 3.42 12.85
CA PRO A 119 -6.14 3.07 13.97
C PRO A 119 -7.26 4.08 14.25
N LEU A 120 -7.12 5.35 13.84
CA LEU A 120 -8.16 6.37 13.99
C LEU A 120 -9.22 6.25 12.87
N VAL A 121 -8.84 5.80 11.68
CA VAL A 121 -9.75 5.64 10.54
C VAL A 121 -10.64 4.41 10.70
N VAL A 122 -10.07 3.27 11.13
CA VAL A 122 -10.75 1.97 11.20
C VAL A 122 -12.12 2.01 11.91
N PRO A 123 -12.26 2.59 13.12
CA PRO A 123 -13.54 2.60 13.85
C PRO A 123 -14.63 3.46 13.20
N ARG A 124 -14.28 4.27 12.21
CA ARG A 124 -15.20 5.21 11.53
C ARG A 124 -15.76 4.63 10.23
N LEU A 125 -15.28 3.47 9.79
CA LEU A 125 -15.66 2.86 8.53
C LEU A 125 -16.84 1.90 8.73
N PRO A 126 -17.93 2.04 7.95
CA PRO A 126 -19.06 1.11 8.04
C PRO A 126 -18.69 -0.30 7.54
N ARG A 127 -17.71 -0.37 6.63
CA ARG A 127 -17.14 -1.60 6.09
C ARG A 127 -15.67 -1.40 5.78
N LEU A 128 -14.86 -2.37 6.18
CA LEU A 128 -13.42 -2.42 5.90
C LEU A 128 -13.15 -3.44 4.80
N GLY A 129 -12.40 -3.04 3.76
CA GLY A 129 -11.85 -3.94 2.76
C GLY A 129 -10.52 -4.54 3.20
N CYS A 130 -9.68 -4.99 2.27
CA CYS A 130 -8.33 -5.42 2.59
C CYS A 130 -7.49 -4.22 3.06
N VAL A 131 -6.79 -4.41 4.19
CA VAL A 131 -5.88 -3.41 4.75
C VAL A 131 -4.50 -4.02 4.95
N TYR A 132 -3.47 -3.30 4.52
CA TYR A 132 -2.07 -3.69 4.64
C TYR A 132 -1.30 -2.67 5.47
N THR A 133 -0.18 -3.08 6.04
CA THR A 133 0.78 -2.17 6.66
C THR A 133 2.21 -2.58 6.33
N ASP A 134 3.06 -1.59 6.06
CA ASP A 134 4.52 -1.75 6.01
C ASP A 134 5.20 -1.25 7.31
N GLY A 135 4.41 -0.89 8.32
CA GLY A 135 4.85 -0.30 9.58
C GLY A 135 5.03 1.22 9.56
N ALA A 136 5.13 1.84 8.39
CA ALA A 136 5.16 3.30 8.22
C ALA A 136 3.81 3.85 7.76
N ARG A 137 3.08 3.07 6.97
CA ARG A 137 1.80 3.41 6.36
C ARG A 137 0.80 2.28 6.44
N TRP A 138 -0.47 2.65 6.54
CA TRP A 138 -1.60 1.77 6.35
C TRP A 138 -2.15 1.99 4.94
N TRP A 139 -2.48 0.90 4.26
CA TRP A 139 -2.92 0.88 2.88
C TRP A 139 -4.28 0.20 2.77
N TRP A 140 -5.30 0.91 2.31
CA TRP A 140 -6.61 0.32 1.99
C TRP A 140 -6.73 0.09 0.50
N ILE A 141 -7.18 -1.11 0.11
CA ILE A 141 -7.54 -1.39 -1.27
C ILE A 141 -8.86 -0.68 -1.60
N VAL A 142 -8.87 0.04 -2.71
CA VAL A 142 -10.04 0.73 -3.29
C VAL A 142 -10.19 0.35 -4.76
N PRO A 143 -11.37 0.52 -5.37
CA PRO A 143 -11.52 0.39 -6.82
C PRO A 143 -10.54 1.30 -7.56
N SER A 144 -10.12 0.92 -8.77
CA SER A 144 -9.33 1.83 -9.60
C SER A 144 -10.10 3.12 -9.90
N ASP A 145 -9.35 4.20 -10.13
CA ASP A 145 -9.88 5.56 -10.37
C ASP A 145 -10.73 6.14 -9.21
N SER A 146 -10.51 5.67 -7.98
CA SER A 146 -11.20 6.20 -6.79
C SER A 146 -10.79 7.64 -6.44
N ASP A 147 -9.76 8.19 -7.07
CA ASP A 147 -9.36 9.60 -6.96
C ASP A 147 -10.18 10.54 -7.87
N TYR A 148 -10.96 10.01 -8.82
CA TYR A 148 -11.69 10.78 -9.84
C TYR A 148 -12.60 11.91 -9.30
N ALA A 149 -13.08 11.81 -8.05
CA ALA A 149 -13.86 12.87 -7.41
C ALA A 149 -13.55 13.02 -5.91
N LEU A 150 -12.47 12.40 -5.44
CA LEU A 150 -12.12 12.33 -4.03
C LEU A 150 -10.70 12.87 -3.86
N PRO A 151 -10.56 14.19 -3.64
CA PRO A 151 -9.25 14.80 -3.41
C PRO A 151 -8.75 14.39 -2.03
N TRP A 152 -8.07 13.25 -1.96
CA TRP A 152 -7.62 12.62 -0.72
C TRP A 152 -6.86 13.62 0.16
N PRO A 153 -7.29 13.85 1.42
CA PRO A 153 -6.74 14.90 2.25
C PRO A 153 -5.31 14.57 2.68
N SER A 154 -4.41 15.55 2.70
CA SER A 154 -3.07 15.36 3.28
C SER A 154 -3.19 14.94 4.75
N PRO A 155 -2.42 13.93 5.22
CA PRO A 155 -1.28 13.28 4.57
C PRO A 155 -1.61 11.96 3.83
N ALA A 156 -2.87 11.74 3.43
CA ALA A 156 -3.23 10.58 2.63
C ALA A 156 -2.62 10.65 1.22
N HIS A 157 -2.31 9.49 0.64
CA HIS A 157 -1.72 9.38 -0.69
C HIS A 157 -2.42 8.32 -1.52
N TYR A 158 -2.88 8.69 -2.70
CA TYR A 158 -3.45 7.75 -3.67
C TYR A 158 -2.34 7.02 -4.43
N ALA A 159 -2.43 5.70 -4.52
CA ALA A 159 -1.47 4.84 -5.18
C ALA A 159 -2.17 4.03 -6.29
N PRO A 160 -2.16 4.54 -7.54
CA PRO A 160 -2.67 3.82 -8.70
C PRO A 160 -2.04 2.43 -8.83
N GLY A 161 -2.83 1.45 -9.23
CA GLY A 161 -2.40 0.05 -9.32
C GLY A 161 -2.03 -0.59 -7.98
N ALA A 162 -2.26 0.09 -6.85
CA ALA A 162 -1.86 -0.34 -5.50
C ALA A 162 -0.35 -0.58 -5.38
N LEU A 163 0.45 0.29 -6.01
CA LEU A 163 1.92 0.24 -5.97
C LEU A 163 2.46 0.82 -4.66
N VAL A 164 3.27 0.03 -3.95
CA VAL A 164 3.90 0.39 -2.68
C VAL A 164 5.42 0.23 -2.75
N THR A 165 6.14 1.01 -1.95
CA THR A 165 7.59 0.87 -1.78
C THR A 165 7.85 -0.06 -0.60
N GLY A 166 8.44 -1.23 -0.82
CA GLY A 166 8.71 -2.21 0.22
C GLY A 166 7.65 -3.32 0.33
N THR A 167 7.73 -4.07 1.44
CA THR A 167 6.83 -5.21 1.70
C THR A 167 5.76 -4.81 2.71
N ALA A 168 4.50 -4.76 2.28
CA ALA A 168 3.37 -4.54 3.17
C ALA A 168 2.65 -5.86 3.46
N ARG A 169 2.36 -6.12 4.74
CA ARG A 169 1.63 -7.31 5.19
C ARG A 169 0.15 -7.01 5.33
N LEU A 170 -0.70 -7.99 4.98
CA LEU A 170 -2.14 -7.91 5.22
C LEU A 170 -2.41 -7.93 6.74
N ILE A 171 -3.19 -6.96 7.23
CA ILE A 171 -3.60 -6.86 8.64
C ILE A 171 -5.11 -6.97 8.83
N HIS A 172 -5.89 -6.79 7.76
CA HIS A 172 -7.33 -7.04 7.78
C HIS A 172 -7.79 -7.61 6.45
N ARG A 173 -8.56 -8.70 6.51
CA ARG A 173 -9.23 -9.33 5.37
C ARG A 173 -10.74 -9.21 5.59
N PRO A 174 -11.53 -8.70 4.63
CA PRO A 174 -12.98 -8.69 4.75
C PRO A 174 -13.56 -10.10 4.67
N GLU A 175 -14.74 -10.30 5.27
CA GLU A 175 -15.46 -11.59 5.25
C GLU A 175 -15.93 -12.00 3.83
N GLY A 176 -16.23 -11.00 2.98
CA GLY A 176 -16.69 -11.23 1.60
C GLY A 176 -15.55 -11.51 0.62
N THR A 177 -15.91 -11.70 -0.66
CA THR A 177 -14.95 -11.98 -1.74
C THR A 177 -14.38 -10.75 -2.43
N VAL A 178 -14.82 -9.55 -2.03
CA VAL A 178 -14.44 -8.28 -2.67
C VAL A 178 -13.53 -7.47 -1.73
N PRO A 179 -12.33 -7.04 -2.19
CA PRO A 179 -11.30 -6.47 -1.32
C PRO A 179 -11.51 -5.00 -0.98
N TYR A 180 -12.52 -4.33 -1.56
CA TYR A 180 -12.60 -2.88 -1.52
C TYR A 180 -13.08 -2.31 -0.19
N THR A 181 -12.37 -1.31 0.31
CA THR A 181 -12.95 -0.34 1.25
C THR A 181 -13.78 0.65 0.44
N PRO A 182 -15.06 0.92 0.78
CA PRO A 182 -15.86 1.90 0.06
C PRO A 182 -15.19 3.29 0.05
N PRO A 183 -14.92 3.90 -1.12
CA PRO A 183 -14.05 5.08 -1.21
C PRO A 183 -14.69 6.34 -0.61
N ILE A 184 -16.01 6.55 -0.76
CA ILE A 184 -16.70 7.70 -0.16
C ILE A 184 -16.65 7.66 1.38
N PRO A 185 -17.03 6.54 2.06
CA PRO A 185 -16.83 6.42 3.50
C PRO A 185 -15.38 6.58 3.97
N LEU A 186 -14.42 6.03 3.22
CA LEU A 186 -12.99 6.18 3.55
C LEU A 186 -12.55 7.65 3.47
N TYR A 187 -12.93 8.36 2.41
CA TYR A 187 -12.63 9.78 2.24
C TYR A 187 -13.17 10.61 3.40
N LEU A 188 -14.45 10.43 3.77
CA LEU A 188 -15.07 11.13 4.88
C LEU A 188 -14.42 10.80 6.24
N ALA A 189 -14.00 9.55 6.45
CA ALA A 189 -13.27 9.17 7.65
C ALA A 189 -11.90 9.87 7.71
N LEU A 190 -11.19 9.94 6.57
CA LEU A 190 -9.91 10.62 6.45
C LEU A 190 -10.02 12.12 6.72
N CYS A 191 -10.96 12.81 6.06
CA CYS A 191 -11.25 14.22 6.29
C CYS A 191 -11.50 14.51 7.79
N ARG A 192 -12.29 13.65 8.47
CA ARG A 192 -12.54 13.80 9.90
C ARG A 192 -11.29 13.63 10.77
N VAL A 193 -10.41 12.68 10.48
CA VAL A 193 -9.20 12.46 11.30
C VAL A 193 -8.09 13.47 11.00
N THR A 194 -8.07 14.05 9.79
CA THR A 194 -7.10 15.10 9.40
C THR A 194 -7.59 16.51 9.69
N GLY A 195 -8.87 16.69 10.04
CA GLY A 195 -9.48 18.01 10.23
C GLY A 195 -9.66 18.78 8.91
N THR A 196 -9.75 18.06 7.79
CA THR A 196 -9.95 18.65 6.46
C THR A 196 -11.45 18.68 6.13
N THR A 197 -11.96 19.83 5.69
CA THR A 197 -13.31 19.93 5.14
C THR A 197 -13.34 19.28 3.76
N PRO A 198 -14.28 18.38 3.46
CA PRO A 198 -14.38 17.79 2.13
C PRO A 198 -14.90 18.80 1.11
N ASP A 199 -14.39 18.74 -0.12
CA ASP A 199 -14.52 19.82 -1.13
C ASP A 199 -15.95 20.06 -1.64
N TRP A 200 -16.89 19.17 -1.30
CA TRP A 200 -18.30 19.22 -1.73
C TRP A 200 -19.28 19.45 -0.56
N LEU A 201 -18.78 19.75 0.64
CA LEU A 201 -19.57 20.17 1.81
C LEU A 201 -19.27 21.63 2.18
#